data_AF-S6G434-F1
#
_entry.id   AF-S6G434-F1
#
_cell.length_a   1.000
_cell.length_b   1.000
_cell.length_c   1.000
_cell.angle_alpha   90.00
_cell.angle_beta   90.00
_cell.angle_gamma   90.00
#
_symmetry.space_group_name_H-M   'P 1'
#
loop_
_entity.id
_entity.type
_entity.pdbx_description
1 polymer ?
#
loop_
_entity_poly.entity_id
_entity_poly.type
_entity_poly.pdbx_seq_one_letter_code
_entity_poly.pdbx_strand_id
1 'polypeptide(L)'
;MSNNHQEVELDFFEPSLGLIIANLDNVLDELNKDNNNYIQLENLINEFENIESLDNWDQLVNKLEKLEDSIINELVNIKDSSVFNLISSLQISKHLAFLLKQNNFVFKQLDELENNTNAMKWNHQQDYIDFYKQVIVEKSNQLLKENKQLFEQLISQKDEFKKVYNVLISEQNFDDLLEGNKLLIDILKLNINFNDILDLKRLSILNKIQAYLEFINFWQQTINLEEE
;
A
#
# COMPACT_ATOMS: atom_id res chain seq x y z
N MET A 1 4.56 0.28 -29.70
CA MET A 1 4.54 0.43 -28.25
C MET A 1 5.66 1.39 -27.93
N SER A 2 5.35 2.55 -27.35
CA SER A 2 6.38 3.58 -27.14
C SER A 2 7.37 3.07 -26.08
N ASN A 3 8.67 3.30 -26.26
CA ASN A 3 9.71 2.89 -25.30
C ASN A 3 9.43 3.42 -23.88
N ASN A 4 8.66 4.50 -23.75
CA ASN A 4 8.29 5.08 -22.46
C ASN A 4 7.44 4.14 -21.59
N HIS A 5 6.61 3.26 -22.16
CA HIS A 5 5.74 2.39 -21.35
C HIS A 5 6.58 1.35 -20.57
N GLN A 6 7.56 0.72 -21.24
CA GLN A 6 8.42 -0.28 -20.58
C GLN A 6 9.39 0.36 -19.58
N GLU A 7 9.90 1.56 -19.86
CA GLU A 7 10.75 2.31 -18.92
C GLU A 7 9.96 2.72 -17.68
N VAL A 8 8.80 3.38 -17.85
CA VAL A 8 7.87 3.74 -16.76
C VAL A 8 7.44 2.52 -15.95
N GLU A 9 7.10 1.38 -16.56
CA GLU A 9 6.75 0.17 -15.81
C GLU A 9 7.91 -0.42 -15.00
N LEU A 10 9.13 -0.44 -15.55
CA LEU A 10 10.30 -1.00 -14.89
C LEU A 10 10.83 -0.09 -13.77
N ASP A 11 10.87 1.23 -14.00
CA ASP A 11 11.37 2.24 -13.06
C ASP A 11 10.56 2.27 -11.75
N PHE A 12 9.32 1.75 -11.74
CA PHE A 12 8.44 1.74 -10.55
C PHE A 12 8.27 0.37 -9.92
N PHE A 13 8.36 -0.67 -10.74
CA PHE A 13 8.18 -2.03 -10.28
C PHE A 13 9.31 -2.45 -9.35
N GLU A 14 10.57 -2.17 -9.72
CA GLU A 14 11.74 -2.58 -8.92
C GLU A 14 11.81 -1.92 -7.52
N PRO A 15 11.64 -0.58 -7.38
CA PRO A 15 11.65 0.04 -6.07
C PRO A 15 10.51 -0.44 -5.17
N SER A 16 9.32 -0.60 -5.76
CA SER A 16 8.15 -1.10 -5.03
C SER A 16 8.32 -2.57 -4.61
N LEU A 17 8.93 -3.40 -5.46
CA LEU A 17 9.30 -4.78 -5.15
C LEU A 17 10.30 -4.82 -3.98
N GLY A 18 11.32 -3.97 -4.00
CA GLY A 18 12.30 -3.85 -2.91
C GLY A 18 11.63 -3.52 -1.57
N LEU A 19 10.66 -2.60 -1.57
CA LEU A 19 9.91 -2.25 -0.36
C LEU A 19 9.01 -3.41 0.11
N ILE A 20 8.34 -4.10 -0.81
CA ILE A 20 7.51 -5.26 -0.49
C ILE A 20 8.36 -6.32 0.21
N ILE A 21 9.51 -6.68 -0.38
CA ILE A 21 10.45 -7.67 0.16
C ILE A 21 10.95 -7.22 1.53
N ALA A 22 11.47 -6.01 1.67
CA ALA A 22 12.02 -5.52 2.95
C ALA A 22 11.01 -5.55 4.10
N ASN A 23 9.75 -5.19 3.83
CA ASN A 23 8.67 -5.27 4.80
C ASN A 23 8.31 -6.72 5.16
N LEU A 24 8.30 -7.63 4.18
CA LEU A 24 8.02 -9.05 4.41
C LEU A 24 9.17 -9.74 5.15
N ASP A 25 10.42 -9.39 4.87
CA ASP A 25 11.61 -9.86 5.59
C ASP A 25 11.55 -9.46 7.06
N ASN A 26 11.22 -8.20 7.36
CA ASN A 26 11.04 -7.75 8.74
C ASN A 26 9.93 -8.54 9.48
N VAL A 27 8.85 -8.90 8.76
CA VAL A 27 7.79 -9.77 9.31
C VAL A 27 8.31 -11.19 9.55
N LEU A 28 9.07 -11.75 8.59
CA LEU A 28 9.66 -13.09 8.70
C LEU A 28 10.65 -13.17 9.87
N ASP A 29 11.53 -12.17 10.00
CA ASP A 29 12.53 -12.08 11.05
C ASP A 29 11.88 -12.14 12.43
N GLU A 30 10.80 -11.37 12.66
CA GLU A 30 10.10 -11.41 13.94
C GLU A 30 9.44 -12.77 14.20
N LEU A 31 8.76 -13.34 13.19
CA LEU A 31 8.11 -14.65 13.32
C LEU A 31 9.12 -15.76 13.68
N ASN A 32 10.37 -15.64 13.23
CA ASN A 32 11.41 -16.64 13.43
C ASN A 32 12.24 -16.49 14.72
N LYS A 33 12.09 -15.40 15.50
CA LYS A 33 12.91 -15.13 16.70
C LYS A 33 12.89 -16.24 17.76
N ASP A 34 11.81 -17.02 17.85
CA ASP A 34 11.65 -18.12 18.81
C ASP A 34 11.99 -19.52 18.22
N ASN A 35 12.87 -19.58 17.22
CA ASN A 35 13.18 -20.79 16.42
C ASN A 35 11.98 -21.39 15.69
N ASN A 36 10.94 -20.60 15.46
CA ASN A 36 9.95 -20.95 14.46
C ASN A 36 10.61 -20.83 13.09
N ASN A 37 10.27 -21.75 12.19
CA ASN A 37 10.68 -21.64 10.80
C ASN A 37 9.43 -21.42 9.96
N TYR A 38 9.09 -20.16 9.69
CA TYR A 38 7.92 -19.81 8.91
C TYR A 38 8.19 -19.95 7.39
N ILE A 39 8.42 -21.19 6.97
CA ILE A 39 8.84 -21.59 5.62
C ILE A 39 7.91 -21.05 4.52
N GLN A 40 6.62 -20.88 4.81
CA GLN A 40 5.65 -20.40 3.81
C GLN A 40 5.92 -18.96 3.36
N LEU A 41 6.28 -18.07 4.30
CA LEU A 41 6.62 -16.67 3.99
C LEU A 41 8.02 -16.58 3.39
N GLU A 42 8.99 -17.32 3.94
CA GLU A 42 10.35 -17.41 3.39
C GLU A 42 10.34 -17.84 1.91
N ASN A 43 9.60 -18.90 1.56
CA ASN A 43 9.46 -19.32 0.17
C ASN A 43 8.81 -18.26 -0.72
N LEU A 44 7.80 -17.55 -0.21
CA LEU A 44 7.13 -16.51 -0.97
C LEU A 44 8.04 -15.31 -1.23
N ILE A 45 8.86 -14.91 -0.24
CA ILE A 45 9.85 -13.85 -0.40
C ILE A 45 10.89 -14.25 -1.46
N ASN A 46 11.43 -15.47 -1.37
CA ASN A 46 12.34 -16.00 -2.39
C ASN A 46 11.70 -16.00 -3.79
N GLU A 47 10.41 -16.32 -3.91
CA GLU A 47 9.71 -16.25 -5.19
C GLU A 47 9.55 -14.80 -5.70
N PHE A 48 9.35 -13.81 -4.81
CA PHE A 48 9.33 -12.39 -5.17
C PHE A 48 10.69 -11.87 -5.64
N GLU A 49 11.78 -12.25 -4.96
CA GLU A 49 13.15 -11.88 -5.34
C GLU A 49 13.56 -12.39 -6.73
N ASN A 50 13.05 -13.57 -7.10
CA ASN A 50 13.39 -14.25 -8.34
C ASN A 50 12.34 -14.04 -9.45
N ILE A 51 11.55 -12.96 -9.39
CA ILE A 51 10.51 -12.74 -10.37
C ILE A 51 11.07 -12.30 -11.73
N GLU A 52 10.85 -13.12 -12.76
CA GLU A 52 11.33 -12.84 -14.12
C GLU A 52 10.25 -12.24 -15.04
N SER A 53 8.96 -12.31 -14.67
CA SER A 53 7.86 -11.81 -15.50
C SER A 53 6.63 -11.37 -14.70
N LEU A 54 5.90 -10.39 -15.24
CA LEU A 54 4.66 -9.86 -14.66
C LEU A 54 3.52 -10.89 -14.61
N ASP A 55 3.53 -11.93 -15.45
CA ASP A 55 2.51 -12.99 -15.41
C ASP A 55 2.62 -13.83 -14.13
N ASN A 56 3.84 -13.99 -13.62
CA ASN A 56 4.08 -14.65 -12.34
C ASN A 56 3.71 -13.74 -11.16
N TRP A 57 3.80 -12.42 -11.33
CA TRP A 57 3.47 -11.43 -10.29
C TRP A 57 2.08 -11.66 -9.71
N ASP A 58 1.06 -11.66 -10.57
CA ASP A 58 -0.34 -11.81 -10.14
C ASP A 58 -0.56 -13.09 -9.32
N GLN A 59 0.18 -14.17 -9.62
CA GLN A 59 0.13 -15.41 -8.86
C GLN A 59 0.77 -15.25 -7.48
N LEU A 60 1.93 -14.59 -7.37
CA LEU A 60 2.59 -14.30 -6.10
C LEU A 60 1.74 -13.39 -5.20
N VAL A 61 1.13 -12.34 -5.77
CA VAL A 61 0.21 -11.47 -5.01
C VAL A 61 -0.96 -12.27 -4.46
N ASN A 62 -1.54 -13.16 -5.25
CA ASN A 62 -2.64 -14.03 -4.78
C ASN A 62 -2.17 -15.05 -3.72
N LYS A 63 -0.91 -15.48 -3.73
CA LYS A 63 -0.33 -16.30 -2.64
C LYS A 63 -0.21 -15.47 -1.37
N LEU A 64 0.31 -14.25 -1.45
CA LEU A 64 0.43 -13.32 -0.31
C LEU A 64 -0.93 -13.04 0.33
N GLU A 65 -1.96 -12.76 -0.48
CA GLU A 65 -3.33 -12.55 -0.02
C GLU A 65 -3.85 -13.74 0.80
N LYS A 66 -3.62 -14.96 0.32
CA LYS A 66 -4.07 -16.18 1.01
C LYS A 66 -3.33 -16.45 2.31
N LEU A 67 -2.08 -15.98 2.43
CA LEU A 67 -1.28 -16.16 3.64
C LEU A 67 -1.56 -15.09 4.70
N GLU A 68 -2.10 -13.93 4.33
CA GLU A 68 -2.29 -12.77 5.22
C GLU A 68 -2.93 -13.16 6.55
N ASP A 69 -4.11 -13.80 6.52
CA ASP A 69 -4.83 -14.16 7.75
C ASP A 69 -4.02 -15.11 8.64
N SER A 70 -3.30 -16.05 8.03
CA SER A 70 -2.44 -16.99 8.77
C SER A 70 -1.26 -16.29 9.41
N ILE A 71 -0.63 -15.34 8.71
CA ILE A 71 0.49 -14.57 9.22
C ILE A 71 0.02 -13.64 10.35
N ILE A 72 -1.12 -12.95 10.17
CA ILE A 72 -1.69 -12.09 11.22
C ILE A 72 -1.97 -12.90 12.48
N ASN A 73 -2.55 -14.09 12.36
CA ASN A 73 -2.82 -14.95 13.52
C ASN A 73 -1.56 -15.30 14.31
N GLU A 74 -0.43 -15.52 13.64
CA GLU A 74 0.86 -15.73 14.31
C GLU A 74 1.40 -14.43 14.93
N LEU A 75 1.34 -13.32 14.20
CA LEU A 75 1.82 -12.02 14.67
C LEU A 75 1.08 -11.56 15.94
N VAL A 76 -0.22 -11.81 16.06
CA VAL A 76 -1.00 -11.43 17.25
C VAL A 76 -0.57 -12.21 18.51
N ASN A 77 0.10 -13.35 18.35
CA ASN A 77 0.65 -14.11 19.48
C ASN A 77 1.98 -13.55 20.01
N ILE A 78 2.62 -12.64 19.26
CA ILE A 78 3.86 -11.98 19.67
C ILE A 78 3.54 -10.98 20.78
N LYS A 79 4.22 -11.11 21.93
CA LYS A 79 3.95 -10.29 23.12
C LYS A 79 4.80 -9.01 23.15
N ASP A 80 4.86 -8.29 22.05
CA ASP A 80 5.61 -7.03 21.93
C ASP A 80 4.73 -5.93 21.29
N SER A 81 5.05 -4.69 21.62
CA SER A 81 4.60 -3.46 20.99
C SER A 81 4.85 -3.37 19.47
N SER A 82 5.71 -4.23 18.91
CA SER A 82 6.02 -4.28 17.47
C SER A 82 4.86 -4.81 16.61
N VAL A 83 3.91 -5.57 17.18
CA VAL A 83 2.81 -6.25 16.45
C VAL A 83 2.06 -5.32 15.51
N PHE A 84 1.75 -4.10 15.96
CA PHE A 84 1.06 -3.11 15.11
C PHE A 84 1.84 -2.82 13.82
N ASN A 85 3.14 -2.56 13.97
CA ASN A 85 4.00 -2.17 12.87
C ASN A 85 4.18 -3.37 11.92
N LEU A 86 4.31 -4.59 12.44
CA LEU A 86 4.46 -5.81 11.65
C LEU A 86 3.21 -6.12 10.82
N ILE A 87 2.02 -6.04 11.44
CA ILE A 87 0.76 -6.18 10.71
C ILE A 87 0.62 -5.08 9.66
N SER A 88 1.04 -3.86 9.98
CA SER A 88 1.00 -2.75 9.02
C SER A 88 1.96 -2.96 7.85
N SER A 89 3.20 -3.36 8.09
CA SER A 89 4.17 -3.72 7.04
C SER A 89 3.63 -4.83 6.13
N LEU A 90 3.06 -5.91 6.70
CA LEU A 90 2.44 -6.98 5.93
C LEU A 90 1.30 -6.45 5.04
N GLN A 91 0.38 -5.68 5.62
CA GLN A 91 -0.78 -5.16 4.89
C GLN A 91 -0.38 -4.16 3.81
N ILE A 92 0.57 -3.26 4.09
CA ILE A 92 1.11 -2.32 3.13
C ILE A 92 1.78 -3.08 1.98
N SER A 93 2.67 -4.04 2.25
CA SER A 93 3.29 -4.89 1.23
C SER A 93 2.26 -5.59 0.36
N LYS A 94 1.23 -6.18 0.97
CA LYS A 94 0.15 -6.82 0.23
C LYS A 94 -0.58 -5.83 -0.67
N HIS A 95 -0.95 -4.66 -0.17
CA HIS A 95 -1.71 -3.67 -0.94
C HIS A 95 -0.88 -3.01 -2.05
N LEU A 96 0.42 -2.78 -1.81
CA LEU A 96 1.39 -2.41 -2.85
C LEU A 96 1.49 -3.50 -3.92
N ALA A 97 1.60 -4.76 -3.50
CA ALA A 97 1.68 -5.87 -4.44
C ALA A 97 0.42 -5.95 -5.32
N PHE A 98 -0.76 -5.78 -4.70
CA PHE A 98 -2.03 -5.66 -5.43
C PHE A 98 -2.05 -4.49 -6.40
N LEU A 99 -1.56 -3.32 -5.99
CA LEU A 99 -1.52 -2.12 -6.82
C LEU A 99 -0.77 -2.38 -8.14
N LEU A 100 0.28 -3.21 -8.08
CA LEU A 100 1.12 -3.59 -9.20
C LEU A 100 0.59 -4.75 -10.05
N LYS A 101 -0.62 -5.26 -9.79
CA LYS A 101 -1.24 -6.25 -10.68
C LYS A 101 -1.64 -5.60 -12.01
N GLN A 102 -1.44 -6.31 -13.11
CA GLN A 102 -1.69 -5.81 -14.49
C GLN A 102 -3.11 -5.24 -14.68
N ASN A 103 -4.09 -5.77 -13.97
CA ASN A 103 -5.50 -5.36 -14.08
C ASN A 103 -5.93 -4.29 -13.06
N ASN A 104 -5.01 -3.70 -12.30
CA ASN A 104 -5.33 -2.69 -11.30
C ASN A 104 -5.42 -1.28 -11.91
N PHE A 105 -5.92 -0.33 -11.12
CA PHE A 105 -6.20 1.03 -11.57
C PHE A 105 -4.95 1.78 -12.03
N VAL A 106 -3.75 1.46 -11.52
CA VAL A 106 -2.51 2.12 -11.96
C VAL A 106 -2.26 1.87 -13.44
N PHE A 107 -2.20 0.61 -13.86
CA PHE A 107 -2.03 0.24 -15.28
C PHE A 107 -3.23 0.60 -16.14
N LYS A 108 -4.47 0.41 -15.65
CA LYS A 108 -5.67 0.82 -16.41
C LYS A 108 -5.71 2.32 -16.68
N GLN A 109 -5.25 3.13 -15.74
CA GLN A 109 -5.19 4.57 -15.92
C GLN A 109 -4.03 4.98 -16.82
N LEU A 110 -2.91 4.23 -16.88
CA LEU A 110 -1.86 4.45 -17.90
C LEU A 110 -2.45 4.36 -19.30
N ASP A 111 -3.24 3.31 -19.57
CA ASP A 111 -3.90 3.13 -20.87
C ASP A 111 -4.87 4.28 -21.20
N GLU A 112 -5.67 4.74 -20.23
CA GLU A 112 -6.62 5.86 -20.41
C GLU A 112 -5.89 7.19 -20.67
N LEU A 113 -4.77 7.39 -19.99
CA LEU A 113 -3.91 8.56 -20.04
C LEU A 113 -3.23 8.65 -21.41
N GLU A 114 -2.62 7.58 -21.94
CA GLU A 114 -2.02 7.56 -23.29
C GLU A 114 -3.03 7.80 -24.42
N ASN A 115 -4.28 7.34 -24.24
CA ASN A 115 -5.36 7.55 -25.20
C ASN A 115 -5.93 8.99 -25.17
N ASN A 116 -5.57 9.79 -24.17
CA ASN A 116 -5.94 11.19 -24.10
C ASN A 116 -5.08 12.01 -25.07
N THR A 117 -5.72 12.72 -26.02
CA THR A 117 -5.02 13.56 -27.01
C THR A 117 -4.11 14.65 -26.42
N ASN A 118 -4.24 14.94 -25.11
CA ASN A 118 -3.34 15.83 -24.38
C ASN A 118 -2.10 15.15 -23.78
N ALA A 119 -2.10 13.82 -23.60
CA ALA A 119 -0.97 13.08 -23.04
C ALA A 119 0.24 13.00 -24.00
N MET A 120 0.01 13.18 -25.31
CA MET A 120 1.10 13.45 -26.28
C MET A 120 1.93 14.72 -25.95
N LYS A 121 1.54 15.53 -24.95
CA LYS A 121 2.28 16.70 -24.48
C LYS A 121 3.01 16.48 -23.15
N TRP A 122 2.82 15.33 -22.48
CA TRP A 122 3.46 15.03 -21.21
C TRP A 122 4.84 14.46 -21.49
N ASN A 123 5.82 15.34 -21.40
CA ASN A 123 7.19 15.07 -21.83
C ASN A 123 8.12 14.83 -20.63
N HIS A 124 7.60 14.99 -19.40
CA HIS A 124 8.35 14.90 -18.16
C HIS A 124 7.69 13.89 -17.22
N GLN A 125 8.49 13.06 -16.54
CA GLN A 125 7.96 12.08 -15.59
C GLN A 125 7.15 12.74 -14.45
N GLN A 126 7.45 14.00 -14.10
CA GLN A 126 6.68 14.79 -13.14
C GLN A 126 5.20 14.99 -13.55
N ASP A 127 4.90 15.11 -14.85
CA ASP A 127 3.52 15.25 -15.33
C ASP A 127 2.70 13.98 -14.99
N TYR A 128 3.34 12.81 -15.06
CA TYR A 128 2.73 11.53 -14.70
C TYR A 128 2.50 11.44 -13.18
N ILE A 129 3.49 11.84 -12.37
CA ILE A 129 3.35 11.88 -10.91
C ILE A 129 2.16 12.76 -10.51
N ASP A 130 2.06 13.96 -11.07
CA ASP A 130 0.98 14.90 -10.71
C ASP A 130 -0.40 14.35 -11.08
N PHE A 131 -0.51 13.68 -12.23
CA PHE A 131 -1.73 12.96 -12.59
C PHE A 131 -2.06 11.84 -11.59
N TYR A 132 -1.10 10.99 -11.26
CA TYR A 132 -1.34 9.88 -10.33
C TYR A 132 -1.62 10.34 -8.90
N LYS A 133 -1.04 11.45 -8.45
CA LYS A 133 -1.42 12.09 -7.19
C LYS A 133 -2.91 12.40 -7.16
N GLN A 134 -3.46 12.99 -8.21
CA GLN A 134 -4.90 13.29 -8.31
C GLN A 134 -5.74 12.00 -8.27
N VAL A 135 -5.37 10.99 -9.08
CA VAL A 135 -6.07 9.70 -9.12
C VAL A 135 -6.09 9.02 -7.75
N ILE A 136 -4.95 9.01 -7.03
CA ILE A 136 -4.84 8.38 -5.72
C ILE A 136 -5.59 9.15 -4.64
N VAL A 137 -5.60 10.50 -4.71
CA VAL A 137 -6.41 11.32 -3.81
C VAL A 137 -7.89 10.97 -3.95
N GLU A 138 -8.40 10.95 -5.18
CA GLU A 138 -9.79 10.58 -5.46
C GLU A 138 -10.10 9.15 -4.99
N LYS A 139 -9.19 8.20 -5.26
CA LYS A 139 -9.38 6.82 -4.88
C LYS A 139 -9.39 6.61 -3.36
N SER A 140 -8.50 7.28 -2.65
CA SER A 140 -8.42 7.24 -1.19
C SER A 140 -9.64 7.85 -0.53
N ASN A 141 -10.09 9.00 -1.05
CA ASN A 141 -11.33 9.64 -0.65
C ASN A 141 -12.54 8.69 -0.83
N GLN A 142 -12.61 8.02 -1.98
CA GLN A 142 -13.65 7.03 -2.28
C GLN A 142 -13.58 5.84 -1.30
N LEU A 143 -12.41 5.28 -1.06
CA LEU A 143 -12.22 4.16 -0.13
C LEU A 143 -12.71 4.52 1.28
N LEU A 144 -12.38 5.72 1.78
CA LEU A 144 -12.88 6.19 3.06
C LEU A 144 -14.41 6.27 3.07
N LYS A 145 -15.02 6.90 2.05
CA LYS A 145 -16.48 7.04 1.92
C LYS A 145 -17.20 5.69 1.89
N GLU A 146 -16.73 4.77 1.06
CA GLU A 146 -17.31 3.43 0.89
C GLU A 146 -17.24 2.63 2.19
N ASN A 147 -16.19 2.82 2.99
CA ASN A 147 -15.98 2.11 4.25
C ASN A 147 -16.44 2.90 5.48
N LYS A 148 -17.21 3.98 5.32
CA LYS A 148 -17.63 4.85 6.45
C LYS A 148 -18.29 4.09 7.60
N GLN A 149 -19.15 3.12 7.30
CA GLN A 149 -19.83 2.31 8.32
C GLN A 149 -18.83 1.52 9.18
N LEU A 150 -17.72 1.05 8.60
CA LEU A 150 -16.70 0.33 9.33
C LEU A 150 -16.06 1.22 10.42
N PHE A 151 -15.92 2.52 10.15
CA PHE A 151 -15.33 3.50 11.06
C PHE A 151 -16.32 4.19 12.00
N GLU A 152 -17.63 3.95 11.86
CA GLU A 152 -18.67 4.72 12.54
C GLU A 152 -18.54 4.71 14.07
N GLN A 153 -18.14 3.57 14.64
CA GLN A 153 -17.86 3.46 16.07
C GLN A 153 -16.69 4.36 16.51
N LEU A 154 -15.56 4.33 15.79
CA LEU A 154 -14.40 5.17 16.08
C LEU A 154 -14.74 6.65 15.91
N ILE A 155 -15.44 6.99 14.82
CA ILE A 155 -15.94 8.35 14.55
C ILE A 155 -16.85 8.85 15.68
N SER A 156 -17.66 7.97 16.26
CA SER A 156 -18.59 8.34 17.35
C SER A 156 -17.90 8.46 18.71
N GLN A 157 -16.80 7.74 18.93
CA GLN A 157 -16.13 7.63 20.23
C GLN A 157 -14.87 8.47 20.36
N LYS A 158 -14.25 8.88 19.24
CA LYS A 158 -12.95 9.56 19.19
C LYS A 158 -13.05 10.84 18.37
N ASP A 159 -13.08 11.98 19.05
CA ASP A 159 -13.27 13.29 18.41
C ASP A 159 -12.11 13.64 17.46
N GLU A 160 -10.88 13.28 17.80
CA GLU A 160 -9.69 13.48 16.96
C GLU A 160 -9.81 12.66 15.68
N PHE A 161 -10.18 11.38 15.79
CA PHE A 161 -10.38 10.51 14.63
C PHE A 161 -11.45 11.07 13.70
N LYS A 162 -12.60 11.48 14.27
CA LYS A 162 -13.70 12.09 13.52
C LYS A 162 -13.28 13.34 12.76
N LYS A 163 -12.51 14.23 13.39
CA LYS A 163 -12.03 15.47 12.75
C LYS A 163 -11.16 15.16 11.54
N VAL A 164 -10.13 14.34 11.73
CA VAL A 164 -9.21 13.96 10.65
C VAL A 164 -9.97 13.24 9.53
N TYR A 165 -10.79 12.24 9.88
CA TYR A 165 -11.56 11.47 8.91
C TYR A 165 -12.49 12.35 8.05
N ASN A 166 -13.19 13.32 8.66
CA ASN A 166 -14.09 14.22 7.93
C ASN A 166 -13.36 15.18 6.99
N VAL A 167 -12.11 15.52 7.27
CA VAL A 167 -11.27 16.29 6.34
C VAL A 167 -10.88 15.39 5.17
N LEU A 168 -10.33 14.20 5.46
CA LEU A 168 -9.78 13.32 4.44
C LEU A 168 -10.78 12.81 3.42
N ILE A 169 -12.06 12.63 3.76
CA ILE A 169 -13.09 12.21 2.80
C ILE A 169 -13.32 13.24 1.66
N SER A 170 -12.85 14.47 1.81
CA SER A 170 -12.95 15.51 0.78
C SER A 170 -11.62 16.16 0.45
N GLU A 171 -10.52 15.66 1.01
CA GLU A 171 -9.19 16.23 0.79
C GLU A 171 -8.79 16.12 -0.68
N GLN A 172 -8.23 17.20 -1.22
CA GLN A 172 -7.79 17.32 -2.61
C GLN A 172 -6.26 17.40 -2.71
N ASN A 173 -5.58 17.76 -1.63
CA ASN A 173 -4.13 17.82 -1.58
C ASN A 173 -3.54 16.45 -1.19
N PHE A 174 -2.57 15.99 -1.98
CA PHE A 174 -1.92 14.69 -1.77
C PHE A 174 -1.12 14.62 -0.46
N ASP A 175 -0.37 15.67 -0.13
CA ASP A 175 0.48 15.71 1.07
C ASP A 175 -0.36 15.79 2.35
N ASP A 176 -1.44 16.59 2.34
CA ASP A 176 -2.39 16.67 3.45
C ASP A 176 -3.12 15.33 3.66
N LEU A 177 -3.46 14.63 2.56
CA LEU A 177 -4.04 13.29 2.63
C LEU A 177 -3.05 12.27 3.21
N LEU A 178 -1.79 12.35 2.82
CA LEU A 178 -0.71 11.50 3.34
C LEU A 178 -0.54 11.66 4.85
N GLU A 179 -0.35 12.90 5.30
CA GLU A 179 -0.17 13.18 6.72
C GLU A 179 -1.43 12.87 7.53
N GLY A 180 -2.60 13.21 7.01
CA GLY A 180 -3.87 12.88 7.65
C GLY A 180 -4.10 11.36 7.76
N ASN A 181 -3.74 10.57 6.75
CA ASN A 181 -3.88 9.12 6.81
C ASN A 181 -2.95 8.50 7.87
N LYS A 182 -1.69 8.97 7.96
CA LYS A 182 -0.77 8.58 9.03
C LYS A 182 -1.35 8.90 10.41
N LEU A 183 -1.96 10.08 10.59
CA LEU A 183 -2.63 10.45 11.84
C LEU A 183 -3.80 9.52 12.18
N LEU A 184 -4.60 9.10 11.19
CA LEU A 184 -5.67 8.11 11.43
C LEU A 184 -5.10 6.76 11.88
N ILE A 185 -4.00 6.31 11.26
CA ILE A 185 -3.29 5.06 11.63
C ILE A 185 -2.76 5.17 13.06
N ASP A 186 -2.13 6.29 13.42
CA ASP A 186 -1.60 6.52 14.77
C ASP A 186 -2.70 6.56 15.83
N ILE A 187 -3.83 7.23 15.55
CA ILE A 187 -4.98 7.22 16.45
C ILE A 187 -5.54 5.79 16.58
N LEU A 188 -5.62 5.03 15.48
CA LEU A 188 -6.07 3.64 15.51
C LEU A 188 -5.11 2.77 16.34
N LYS A 189 -3.79 2.92 16.18
CA LYS A 189 -2.75 2.20 16.93
C LYS A 189 -2.96 2.27 18.44
N LEU A 190 -3.36 3.43 18.95
CA LEU A 190 -3.61 3.65 20.38
C LEU A 190 -4.88 2.95 20.90
N ASN A 191 -5.76 2.49 20.01
CA ASN A 191 -7.08 1.96 20.34
C ASN A 191 -7.35 0.56 19.77
N ILE A 192 -6.38 -0.01 19.06
CA ILE A 192 -6.58 -1.25 18.32
C ILE A 192 -6.65 -2.44 19.27
N ASN A 193 -7.63 -3.32 19.06
CA ASN A 193 -7.65 -4.65 19.61
C ASN A 193 -7.36 -5.66 18.49
N PHE A 194 -6.20 -6.28 18.53
CA PHE A 194 -5.79 -7.25 17.50
C PHE A 194 -6.66 -8.51 17.44
N ASN A 195 -7.45 -8.80 18.48
CA ASN A 195 -8.41 -9.89 18.46
C ASN A 195 -9.77 -9.48 17.85
N ASP A 196 -9.98 -8.20 17.54
CA ASP A 196 -11.17 -7.71 16.86
C ASP A 196 -10.94 -7.63 15.35
N ILE A 197 -11.68 -8.46 14.60
CA ILE A 197 -11.64 -8.50 13.13
C ILE A 197 -12.00 -7.14 12.52
N LEU A 198 -12.88 -6.36 13.15
CA LEU A 198 -13.25 -5.03 12.65
C LEU A 198 -12.07 -4.06 12.75
N ASP A 199 -11.28 -4.13 13.82
CA ASP A 199 -10.09 -3.31 14.00
C ASP A 199 -9.00 -3.65 12.98
N LEU A 200 -8.76 -4.95 12.73
CA LEU A 200 -7.85 -5.39 11.67
C LEU A 200 -8.32 -4.94 10.28
N LYS A 201 -9.63 -4.97 10.01
CA LYS A 201 -10.21 -4.47 8.75
C LYS A 201 -10.06 -2.95 8.61
N ARG A 202 -10.31 -2.18 9.67
CA ARG A 202 -10.10 -0.72 9.70
C ARG A 202 -8.65 -0.39 9.38
N LEU A 203 -7.72 -1.08 10.03
CA LEU A 203 -6.29 -0.93 9.79
C LEU A 203 -5.94 -1.28 8.33
N SER A 204 -6.47 -2.39 7.80
CA SER A 204 -6.23 -2.78 6.41
C SER A 204 -6.70 -1.74 5.39
N ILE A 205 -7.82 -1.05 5.63
CA ILE A 205 -8.28 0.04 4.76
C ILE A 205 -7.33 1.25 4.82
N LEU A 206 -6.90 1.66 6.02
CA LEU A 206 -5.95 2.77 6.16
C LEU A 206 -4.57 2.43 5.60
N ASN A 207 -4.10 1.19 5.77
CA ASN A 207 -2.86 0.69 5.20
C ASN A 207 -2.93 0.54 3.68
N LYS A 208 -4.12 0.27 3.12
CA LYS A 208 -4.33 0.30 1.67
C LYS A 208 -4.16 1.71 1.11
N ILE A 209 -4.74 2.71 1.77
CA ILE A 209 -4.56 4.11 1.41
C ILE A 209 -3.08 4.50 1.56
N GLN A 210 -2.45 4.10 2.66
CA GLN A 210 -1.04 4.34 2.92
C GLN A 210 -0.15 3.77 1.82
N ALA A 211 -0.38 2.52 1.40
CA ALA A 211 0.32 1.89 0.29
C ALA A 211 0.22 2.71 -1.00
N TYR A 212 -0.97 3.25 -1.32
CA TYR A 212 -1.15 4.05 -2.53
C TYR A 212 -0.39 5.37 -2.47
N LEU A 213 -0.38 6.02 -1.30
CA LEU A 213 0.35 7.27 -1.10
C LEU A 213 1.87 7.03 -1.09
N GLU A 214 2.32 5.97 -0.44
CA GLU A 214 3.74 5.58 -0.41
C GLU A 214 4.25 5.25 -1.81
N PHE A 215 3.46 4.52 -2.61
CA PHE A 215 3.79 4.24 -4.01
C PHE A 215 4.21 5.50 -4.78
N ILE A 216 3.45 6.60 -4.64
CA ILE A 216 3.77 7.87 -5.32
C ILE A 216 4.96 8.58 -4.70
N ASN A 217 5.09 8.57 -3.37
CA ASN A 217 6.26 9.16 -2.72
C ASN A 217 7.55 8.48 -3.14
N PHE A 218 7.55 7.15 -3.23
CA PHE A 218 8.72 6.39 -3.68
C PHE A 218 9.04 6.69 -5.14
N TRP A 219 8.03 6.70 -6.01
CA TRP A 219 8.21 7.09 -7.39
C TRP A 219 8.78 8.50 -7.54
N GLN A 220 8.28 9.47 -6.77
CA GLN A 220 8.84 10.83 -6.79
C GLN A 220 10.30 10.88 -6.31
N GLN A 221 10.67 10.04 -5.35
CA GLN A 221 12.05 9.97 -4.85
C GLN A 221 13.02 9.36 -5.87
N THR A 222 12.62 8.31 -6.59
CA THR A 222 13.50 7.67 -7.58
C THR A 222 13.83 8.61 -8.73
N ILE A 223 12.85 9.37 -9.22
CA ILE A 223 13.07 10.37 -10.29
C ILE A 223 14.05 11.45 -9.85
N ASN A 224 13.87 11.99 -8.64
CA ASN A 224 14.76 13.03 -8.13
C ASN A 224 16.21 12.53 -7.98
N LEU A 225 16.44 11.22 -7.81
CA LEU A 225 17.77 10.63 -7.73
C LEU A 225 18.41 10.41 -9.10
N GLU A 226 17.61 10.27 -10.16
CA GLU A 226 18.10 10.10 -11.54
C GLU A 226 18.42 11.43 -12.23
N GLU A 227 17.83 12.53 -11.76
CA GLU A 227 18.10 13.90 -12.26
C GLU A 227 19.35 14.56 -11.62
N GLU A 228 19.99 13.93 -10.62
CA GLU A 228 21.24 14.36 -9.96
C GLU A 228 22.52 13.75 -10.58
#